data_AF-A0A9E5THW9-F1
#
_entry.id   AF-A0A9E5THW9-F1
#
_cell.length_a   1.000
_cell.length_b   1.000
_cell.length_c   1.000
_cell.angle_alpha   90.00
_cell.angle_beta   90.00
_cell.angle_gamma   90.00
#
_symmetry.space_group_name_H-M   'P 1'
#
loop_
_entity.id
_entity.type
_entity.pdbx_description
1 polymer ?
#
loop_
_entity_poly.entity_id
_entity_poly.type
_entity_poly.pdbx_seq_one_letter_code
_entity_poly.pdbx_strand_id
1 'polypeptide(L)'
;MDHDLHRLILEIAGNKRLKEIWEKVNVHVEMARTRYGQLERERYRTQEEHEEILRAFETRDLSTLQQVISHHIDRAKRSVLQDLKQREA
;
A
#
# COMPACT_ATOMS: atom_id res chain seq x y z
N MET A 1 -1.53 2.89 -11.22
CA MET A 1 -0.68 3.82 -10.44
C MET A 1 -0.27 3.20 -9.10
N ASP A 2 -1.20 2.89 -8.20
CA ASP A 2 -0.86 2.27 -6.91
C ASP A 2 -0.23 0.87 -7.07
N HIS A 3 -0.89 -0.02 -7.83
CA HIS A 3 -0.39 -1.37 -8.14
C HIS A 3 1.02 -1.35 -8.75
N ASP A 4 1.26 -0.43 -9.69
CA ASP A 4 2.53 -0.32 -10.41
C ASP A 4 3.67 0.13 -9.49
N LEU A 5 3.39 1.08 -8.58
CA LEU A 5 4.37 1.52 -7.59
C LEU A 5 4.80 0.36 -6.68
N HIS A 6 3.83 -0.37 -6.13
CA HIS A 6 4.11 -1.53 -5.28
C HIS A 6 4.92 -2.60 -6.03
N ARG A 7 4.56 -2.89 -7.29
CA ARG A 7 5.30 -3.84 -8.13
C ARG A 7 6.75 -3.40 -8.32
N LEU A 8 6.99 -2.13 -8.64
CA LEU A 8 8.35 -1.60 -8.86
C LEU A 8 9.20 -1.68 -7.59
N ILE A 9 8.65 -1.33 -6.43
CA ILE A 9 9.35 -1.44 -5.14
C ILE A 9 9.82 -2.88 -4.89
N LEU A 10 8.96 -3.86 -5.17
CA LEU A 10 9.27 -5.27 -4.99
C LEU A 10 10.29 -5.80 -5.99
N GLU A 11 10.24 -5.33 -7.24
CA GLU A 11 11.22 -5.67 -8.26
C GLU A 11 12.61 -5.13 -7.91
N ILE A 12 12.70 -3.89 -7.42
CA ILE A 12 13.95 -3.28 -6.98
C ILE A 12 14.51 -3.97 -5.74
N ALA A 13 13.65 -4.46 -4.83
CA ALA A 13 14.08 -5.22 -3.66
C ALA A 13 14.75 -6.57 -4.01
N GLY A 14 14.61 -7.06 -5.25
CA GLY A 14 15.28 -8.29 -5.71
C GLY A 14 14.79 -9.57 -5.01
N ASN A 15 13.72 -9.51 -4.23
CA ASN A 15 13.23 -10.63 -3.43
C ASN A 15 12.08 -11.35 -4.14
N LYS A 16 12.40 -12.43 -4.85
CA LYS A 16 11.43 -13.24 -5.60
C LYS A 16 10.28 -13.75 -4.73
N ARG A 17 10.58 -14.21 -3.51
CA ARG A 17 9.55 -14.71 -2.58
C ARG A 17 8.59 -13.61 -2.17
N LEU A 18 9.09 -12.40 -1.93
CA LEU A 18 8.25 -11.25 -1.58
C LEU A 18 7.34 -10.86 -2.76
N LYS A 19 7.88 -10.88 -3.98
CA LYS A 19 7.10 -10.66 -5.21
C LYS A 19 5.96 -11.67 -5.36
N GLU A 20 6.24 -12.97 -5.23
CA GLU A 20 5.24 -14.04 -5.31
C GLU A 20 4.15 -13.92 -4.25
N ILE A 21 4.51 -13.54 -3.02
CA ILE A 21 3.54 -13.28 -1.94
C ILE A 21 2.65 -12.11 -2.32
N TRP A 22 3.24 -11.01 -2.78
CA TRP A 22 2.48 -9.83 -3.15
C TRP A 22 1.55 -10.08 -4.34
N GLU A 23 1.95 -10.85 -5.35
CA GLU A 23 1.08 -11.16 -6.49
C GLU A 23 -0.21 -11.87 -6.03
N LYS A 24 -0.12 -12.74 -5.02
CA LYS A 24 -1.29 -13.40 -4.42
C LYS A 24 -2.15 -12.44 -3.60
N VAL A 25 -1.52 -11.55 -2.84
CA VAL A 25 -2.23 -10.61 -1.96
C VAL A 25 -2.87 -9.46 -2.76
N ASN A 26 -2.20 -8.98 -3.80
CA ASN A 26 -2.58 -7.80 -4.56
C ASN A 26 -3.97 -7.93 -5.20
N VAL A 27 -4.34 -9.12 -5.69
CA VAL A 27 -5.69 -9.35 -6.24
C VAL A 27 -6.77 -9.02 -5.20
N HIS A 28 -6.56 -9.41 -3.95
CA HIS A 28 -7.48 -9.12 -2.86
C HIS A 28 -7.48 -7.63 -2.49
N VAL A 29 -6.33 -6.95 -2.57
CA VAL A 29 -6.20 -5.52 -2.32
C VAL A 29 -6.92 -4.70 -3.39
N GLU A 30 -6.78 -5.05 -4.66
CA GLU A 30 -7.49 -4.39 -5.76
C GLU A 30 -9.01 -4.58 -5.65
N MET A 31 -9.45 -5.81 -5.36
CA MET A 31 -10.87 -6.07 -5.07
C MET A 31 -11.38 -5.25 -3.89
N ALA A 32 -10.57 -5.11 -2.84
CA ALA A 32 -10.88 -4.29 -1.69
C ALA A 32 -11.06 -2.82 -2.09
N ARG A 33 -10.13 -2.25 -2.88
CA ARG A 33 -10.21 -0.86 -3.37
C ARG A 33 -11.47 -0.58 -4.17
N THR A 34 -11.85 -1.47 -5.08
CA THR A 34 -13.06 -1.27 -5.90
C THR A 34 -14.35 -1.41 -5.09
N ARG A 35 -14.35 -2.27 -4.06
CA ARG A 35 -15.57 -2.60 -3.28
C ARG A 35 -15.77 -1.74 -2.03
N TYR A 36 -14.70 -1.16 -1.49
CA TYR A 36 -14.69 -0.49 -0.19
C TYR A 36 -14.50 1.01 -0.35
N GLY A 37 -15.51 1.77 0.09
CA GLY A 37 -15.60 3.22 -0.13
C GLY A 37 -14.60 4.04 0.68
N GLN A 38 -14.02 3.51 1.78
CA GLN A 38 -13.01 4.26 2.53
C GLN A 38 -11.69 4.40 1.78
N LEU A 39 -11.24 3.37 1.07
CA LEU A 39 -10.01 3.47 0.29
C LEU A 39 -10.11 4.53 -0.80
N GLU A 40 -11.27 4.66 -1.45
CA GLU A 40 -11.51 5.74 -2.41
C GLU A 40 -11.56 7.11 -1.74
N ARG A 41 -12.20 7.23 -0.56
CA ARG A 41 -12.21 8.48 0.23
C ARG A 41 -10.80 8.92 0.64
N GLU A 42 -9.90 7.97 0.88
CA GLU A 42 -8.52 8.22 1.29
C GLU A 42 -7.54 8.28 0.11
N ARG A 43 -8.02 8.38 -1.14
CA ARG A 43 -7.17 8.39 -2.33
C ARG A 43 -6.13 9.52 -2.32
N TYR A 44 -6.49 10.73 -1.88
CA TYR A 44 -5.54 11.85 -1.79
C TYR A 44 -4.44 11.57 -0.76
N ARG A 45 -4.83 11.09 0.42
CA ARG A 45 -3.88 10.70 1.47
C ARG A 45 -2.95 9.56 1.02
N THR A 46 -3.49 8.62 0.25
CA THR A 46 -2.71 7.54 -0.38
C THR A 46 -1.67 8.08 -1.34
N GLN A 47 -2.04 9.09 -2.14
CA GLN A 47 -1.10 9.76 -3.03
C GLN A 47 0.00 10.50 -2.26
N GLU A 48 -0.33 11.21 -1.18
CA GLU A 48 0.66 11.88 -0.33
C GLU A 48 1.69 10.89 0.26
N GLU A 49 1.22 9.75 0.76
CA GLU A 49 2.09 8.70 1.28
C GLU A 49 3.01 8.10 0.20
N HIS A 50 2.50 7.94 -1.03
CA HIS A 50 3.35 7.50 -2.15
C HIS A 50 4.46 8.50 -2.45
N GLU A 51 4.17 9.80 -2.40
CA GLU A 51 5.18 10.84 -2.58
C GLU A 51 6.21 10.83 -1.45
N GLU A 52 5.80 10.56 -0.20
CA GLU A 52 6.74 10.37 0.91
C GLU A 52 7.64 9.15 0.71
N ILE A 53 7.08 8.03 0.24
CA ILE A 53 7.85 6.82 -0.12
C ILE A 53 8.88 7.16 -1.21
N LEU A 54 8.48 7.85 -2.28
CA LEU A 54 9.38 8.24 -3.36
C LEU A 54 10.48 9.18 -2.88
N ARG A 55 10.16 10.18 -2.06
CA ARG A 55 11.16 11.06 -1.43
C ARG A 55 12.16 10.28 -0.59
N ALA A 56 11.71 9.28 0.18
CA ALA A 56 12.60 8.43 0.97
C ALA A 56 13.52 7.54 0.12
N PHE A 57 13.03 7.08 -1.05
CA PHE A 57 13.88 6.41 -2.04
C PHE A 57 14.94 7.35 -2.63
N GLU A 58 14.55 8.58 -3.00
CA GLU A 58 15.46 9.58 -3.58
C GLU A 58 16.58 9.98 -2.62
N THR A 59 16.26 10.17 -1.34
CA THR A 59 17.24 10.51 -0.30
C THR A 59 18.07 9.30 0.16
N ARG A 60 17.71 8.09 -0.28
CA ARG A 60 18.32 6.81 0.14
C ARG A 60 18.32 6.62 1.66
N ASP A 61 17.33 7.18 2.34
CA ASP A 61 17.15 7.03 3.78
C ASP A 61 16.36 5.75 4.08
N LEU A 62 17.10 4.69 4.40
CA LEU A 62 16.50 3.39 4.72
C LEU A 62 15.55 3.45 5.93
N SER A 63 15.89 4.23 6.96
CA SER A 63 15.08 4.31 8.18
C SER A 63 13.74 4.98 7.87
N THR A 64 13.80 6.12 7.19
CA THR A 64 12.58 6.83 6.76
C THR A 64 11.77 5.98 5.81
N LEU A 65 12.40 5.31 4.83
CA LEU A 65 11.72 4.45 3.87
C LEU A 65 10.94 3.33 4.56
N GLN A 66 11.56 2.65 5.52
CA GLN A 66 10.89 1.60 6.31
C GLN A 66 9.69 2.15 7.08
N GLN A 67 9.85 3.32 7.71
CA GLN A 67 8.78 3.95 8.47
C GLN A 67 7.58 4.32 7.59
N VAL A 68 7.81 5.01 6.47
CA VAL A 68 6.73 5.50 5.60
C VAL A 68 5.99 4.35 4.91
N ILE A 69 6.71 3.31 4.45
CA ILE A 69 6.09 2.10 3.90
C ILE A 69 5.24 1.39 4.95
N SER A 70 5.76 1.21 6.17
CA SER A 70 5.04 0.53 7.25
C SER A 70 3.77 1.29 7.62
N HIS A 71 3.87 2.62 7.75
CA HIS A 71 2.73 3.48 8.03
C HIS A 71 1.65 3.38 6.94
N HIS A 72 2.05 3.42 5.66
CA HIS A 72 1.16 3.29 4.52
C HIS A 72 0.37 1.96 4.55
N ILE A 73 1.08 0.84 4.72
CA ILE A 73 0.46 -0.50 4.76
C ILE A 73 -0.49 -0.62 5.95
N ASP A 74 -0.07 -0.19 7.14
CA ASP A 74 -0.90 -0.29 8.35
C ASP A 74 -2.14 0.61 8.28
N ARG A 75 -2.03 1.80 7.70
CA ARG A 75 -3.19 2.66 7.48
C ARG A 75 -4.16 2.01 6.50
N ALA A 76 -3.70 1.60 5.32
CA ALA A 76 -4.56 0.94 4.33
C ALA A 76 -5.27 -0.30 4.90
N LYS A 77 -4.56 -1.09 5.71
CA LYS A 77 -5.14 -2.22 6.46
C LYS A 77 -6.27 -1.77 7.39
N ARG A 78 -6.09 -0.70 8.17
CA ARG A 78 -7.14 -0.17 9.06
C ARG A 78 -8.37 0.25 8.28
N SER A 79 -8.22 0.92 7.14
CA SER A 79 -9.33 1.38 6.30
C SER A 79 -10.16 0.20 5.77
N VAL A 80 -9.48 -0.87 5.32
CA VAL A 80 -10.16 -2.11 4.89
C VAL A 80 -10.90 -2.78 6.04
N LEU A 81 -10.27 -2.89 7.22
CA LEU A 81 -10.91 -3.49 8.40
C LEU A 81 -12.12 -2.68 8.89
N GLN A 82 -12.07 -1.35 8.76
CA GLN A 82 -13.18 -0.48 9.11
C GLN A 82 -14.36 -0.71 8.17
N ASP A 83 -14.13 -0.79 6.86
CA ASP A 83 -15.19 -1.05 5.88
C ASP A 83 -15.79 -2.45 6.02
N LEU A 84 -15.00 -3.45 6.41
CA LEU A 84 -15.50 -4.78 6.77
C LEU A 84 -16.45 -4.72 7.99
N LYS A 85 -16.03 -4.06 9.07
CA LYS A 85 -16.85 -3.91 10.29
C LYS A 85 -18.16 -3.17 10.03
N GLN A 86 -18.14 -2.15 9.17
CA GLN A 86 -19.35 -1.39 8.83
C GLN A 86 -20.39 -2.19 8.02
N ARG A 87 -20.01 -3.33 7.43
CA ARG A 87 -20.93 -4.23 6.72
C ARG A 87 -21.53 -5.33 7.58
N GLU A 88 -20.86 -5.69 8.67
CA GLU A 88 -21.34 -6.71 9.61
C GLU A 88 -22.34 -6.15 10.64
N ALA A 89 -22.44 -4.83 10.75
CA ALA A 89 -23.37 -4.10 11.62
C ALA A 89 -24.64 -3.69 10.88
#